data_AF-A0AAU1H3N0-F1
#
_entry.id   AF-A0AAU1H3N0-F1
#
_cell.length_a   1.000
_cell.length_b   1.000
_cell.length_c   1.000
_cell.angle_alpha   90.00
_cell.angle_beta   90.00
_cell.angle_gamma   90.00
#
_symmetry.space_group_name_H-M   'P 1'
#
loop_
_entity.id
_entity.type
_entity.pdbx_description
1 polymer ?
#
loop_
_entity_poly.entity_id
_entity_poly.type
_entity_poly.pdbx_seq_one_letter_code
_entity_poly.pdbx_strand_id
1 'polypeptide(L)' 'MVFETRDQGELRARLRSLRQARVDEATIRIDTLCGRLTQPTTYRLSRYVADG' A
#
# COMPACT_ATOMS: atom_id res chain seq x y z
N MET A 1 -1.54 4.09 9.55
CA MET A 1 -1.96 2.68 9.33
C MET A 1 -1.10 2.08 8.23
N VAL A 2 -0.59 0.85 8.41
CA VAL A 2 0.26 0.13 7.46
C VAL A 2 -0.41 -1.21 7.11
N PHE A 3 -0.40 -1.58 5.84
CA PHE A 3 -0.94 -2.82 5.30
C PHE A 3 0.14 -3.51 4.46
N GLU A 4 0.33 -4.81 4.65
CA GLU A 4 1.37 -5.57 3.94
C GLU A 4 0.79 -6.83 3.35
N THR A 5 1.14 -7.11 2.10
CA THR A 5 0.66 -8.31 1.39
C THR A 5 1.66 -8.77 0.33
N ARG A 6 1.74 -10.06 0.06
CA ARG A 6 2.47 -10.58 -1.11
C ARG A 6 1.58 -10.67 -2.35
N ASP A 7 0.27 -10.56 -2.15
CA ASP A 7 -0.73 -10.73 -3.21
C ASP A 7 -1.02 -9.40 -3.91
N GLN A 8 -0.80 -9.38 -5.22
CA GLN A 8 -1.03 -8.17 -6.02
C GLN A 8 -2.53 -7.86 -6.18
N GLY A 9 -3.40 -8.86 -6.11
CA GLY A 9 -4.85 -8.68 -6.15
C GLY A 9 -5.36 -7.96 -4.90
N GLU A 10 -4.86 -8.35 -3.74
CA GLU A 10 -5.20 -7.76 -2.44
C GLU A 10 -4.71 -6.31 -2.34
N LEU A 11 -3.51 -6.01 -2.85
CA LEU A 11 -3.02 -4.64 -2.98
C LEU A 11 -3.97 -3.79 -3.84
N ARG A 12 -4.37 -4.28 -5.02
CA ARG A 12 -5.29 -3.56 -5.92
C ARG A 12 -6.67 -3.35 -5.30
N ALA A 13 -7.19 -4.34 -4.59
CA ALA A 13 -8.45 -4.24 -3.86
C ALA A 13 -8.37 -3.16 -2.78
N ARG A 14 -7.26 -3.10 -2.03
CA ARG A 14 -7.03 -2.07 -1.02
C ARG A 14 -6.94 -0.66 -1.61
N LEU A 15 -6.21 -0.48 -2.70
CA LEU A 15 -6.13 0.81 -3.40
C LEU A 15 -7.50 1.28 -3.88
N ARG A 16 -8.31 0.36 -4.44
CA ARG A 16 -9.68 0.69 -4.85
C ARG A 16 -10.54 1.14 -3.67
N SER A 17 -10.44 0.46 -2.53
CA SER A 17 -11.15 0.84 -1.31
C SER A 17 -10.76 2.22 -0.80
N LEU A 18 -9.46 2.57 -0.80
CA LEU A 18 -8.98 3.89 -0.39
C LEU A 18 -9.49 5.01 -1.30
N ARG A 19 -9.52 4.76 -2.62
CA ARG A 19 -10.05 5.69 -3.61
C ARG A 19 -11.57 5.91 -3.45
N GLN A 20 -12.31 4.85 -3.12
CA GLN A 20 -13.75 4.96 -2.77
C GLN A 20 -13.96 5.76 -1.48
N ALA A 21 -13.08 5.59 -0.50
CA ALA A 21 -13.08 6.35 0.75
C ALA A 21 -12.54 7.79 0.60
N ARG A 22 -12.26 8.26 -0.64
CA ARG A 22 -11.73 9.59 -0.94
C ARG A 22 -10.49 9.96 -0.14
N VAL A 23 -9.65 8.97 0.16
CA VAL A 23 -8.36 9.22 0.80
C VAL A 23 -7.45 9.94 -0.20
N ASP A 24 -6.81 11.01 0.26
CA ASP A 24 -5.86 11.78 -0.53
C ASP A 24 -4.68 10.90 -0.96
N GLU A 25 -4.49 10.79 -2.27
CA GLU A 25 -3.44 9.96 -2.88
C GLU A 25 -2.02 10.44 -2.50
N ALA A 26 -1.83 11.73 -2.22
CA ALA A 26 -0.55 12.28 -1.76
C ALA A 26 -0.17 11.78 -0.35
N THR A 27 -1.15 11.31 0.43
CA THR A 27 -0.93 10.71 1.75
C THR A 27 -0.65 9.21 1.68
N ILE A 28 -0.81 8.58 0.53
CA ILE A 28 -0.58 7.14 0.33
C ILE A 28 0.84 6.89 -0.19
N ARG A 29 1.52 5.90 0.40
CA ARG A 29 2.80 5.38 -0.07
C ARG A 29 2.71 3.89 -0.28
N ILE A 30 3.27 3.43 -1.40
CA ILE A 30 3.36 2.02 -1.75
C ILE A 30 4.84 1.69 -1.87
N ASP A 31 5.33 0.82 -1.00
CA ASP A 31 6.67 0.27 -1.07
C ASP A 31 6.59 -1.15 -1.63
N THR A 32 7.46 -1.47 -2.59
CA THR A 32 7.67 -2.84 -3.07
C THR A 32 8.94 -3.36 -2.43
N LEU A 33 8.80 -4.19 -1.41
CA LEU A 33 9.93 -4.81 -0.72
C LEU A 33 10.38 -6.03 -1.52
N CYS A 34 11.36 -5.81 -2.39
CA CYS A 34 12.10 -6.88 -3.05
C CYS A 34 13.22 -7.31 -2.10
N GLY A 35 13.15 -8.53 -1.57
CA GLY A 35 14.30 -9.15 -0.91
C GLY A 35 15.43 -9.45 -1.91
N ARG A 36 16.36 -10.34 -1.55
CA ARG A 36 17.43 -10.82 -2.45
C ARG A 36 16.93 -11.61 -3.68
N LEU A 37 15.62 -11.64 -3.93
CA LEU A 37 14.98 -12.37 -5.03
C LEU A 37 14.39 -11.38 -6.04
N THR A 38 14.36 -11.79 -7.31
CA THR A 38 13.90 -11.01 -8.47
C THR A 38 12.40 -10.67 -8.44
N GLN A 39 11.63 -11.28 -7.53
CA GLN A 39 10.20 -11.06 -7.39
C GLN A 39 9.89 -10.26 -6.11
N PRO A 40 8.88 -9.37 -6.14
CA PRO A 40 8.42 -8.67 -4.94
C PRO A 40 8.12 -9.67 -3.84
N THR A 41 8.83 -9.56 -2.72
CA THR A 41 8.56 -10.43 -1.57
C THR A 41 7.38 -9.92 -0.76
N THR A 42 7.11 -8.61 -0.76
CA THR A 42 5.97 -7.98 -0.07
C THR A 42 5.68 -6.60 -0.67
N TYR A 43 4.41 -6.29 -0.87
CA TYR A 43 3.90 -4.93 -1.08
C TYR A 43 3.48 -4.35 0.27
N ARG A 44 3.94 -3.14 0.57
CA ARG A 44 3.53 -2.40 1.76
C ARG A 44 2.81 -1.13 1.35
N LEU A 45 1.60 -0.94 1.85
CA LEU A 45 0.84 0.28 1.72
C LEU A 45 0.81 0.99 3.06
N SER A 46 1.28 2.24 3.09
CA SER A 46 1.25 3.09 4.26
C SER A 46 0.49 4.38 3.96
N ARG A 47 -0.26 4.87 4.95
CA ARG A 47 -0.92 6.18 4.89
C ARG A 47 -0.29 7.09 5.93
N TYR A 48 0.22 8.23 5.47
CA TYR A 48 0.59 9.34 6.34
C TYR A 48 -0.68 9.97 6.91
N VAL A 49 -0.70 10.13 8.22
CA VAL A 49 -1.75 10.87 8.93
C VAL A 49 -1.00 11.98 9.64
N ALA A 50 -1.26 13.23 9.26
CA ALA A 50 -0.79 14.35 10.05
C ALA A 50 -1.54 14.29 11.38
N ASP A 51 -0.81 14.15 12.49
CA ASP A 51 -1.37 14.41 13.81
C ASP A 51 -1.72 15.91 13.83
N GLY A 52 -3.01 16.20 14.00
CA GLY A 52 -3.55 17.56 13.97
C GLY A 52 -3.51 18.21 15.35
#